data_AF-A0A1S3JKD1-F1
#
_entry.id   AF-A0A1S3JKD1-F1
#
_cell.length_a   1.000
_cell.length_b   1.000
_cell.length_c   1.000
_cell.angle_alpha   90.00
_cell.angle_beta   90.00
_cell.angle_gamma   90.00
#
_symmetry.space_group_name_H-M   'P 1'
#
loop_
_entity.id
_entity.type
_entity.pdbx_description
1 polymer ?
#
loop_
_entity_poly.entity_id
_entity_poly.type
_entity_poly.pdbx_seq_one_letter_code
_entity_poly.pdbx_strand_id
1 'polypeptide(L)'
;MPILDNRSYRKQLRAWIGDPTLTFNLLYSATRDGCSGQAFHQKCNNQGPTVSIGQNSAGYIIGGYTSIPWTSRGDYFNDDRAFLFQLFPNKVKFARNGNGNDVYDNATYGPTFGGDLNYNQTAFDTAGRYGYGRVRDRKGRFSWNGIPVQMPGVSESCGNDLLFFSDSNNGYDAYSDTADFGYMGTYYAANGFTANSYNTSGDYFYTNGYSYIGNSYNGNGYNAQTFTGNSNAYLDIEVYAVKQVNSEDELYEKDKPWRKTDINDWNNKTRGKLFDELVSFSTPTPAKVPAARLLLVGSVGAGKSSFFNTVRSVWKGKVRSQVATGTAPHSLTTKYRVYEIRGGHQTPAFRLCDTMGLEEDQGLDVGDMAYLLDGHVPDHFQFNPAVRITRKSLGFVKDPGLADAIHCVALVIDGSTYKVMSPKVKDKLLGLRTLALDRDIPVHVVLTKVDKVCKDVAEDPSVVFHSRVIEKKVKDISDAFGIQSNHVQPVKNYESETSIDPRVDILTLNALRQMTGSAEDYIEFKLDDMEETDTQMSKMNIKK
;
A
#
# COMPACT_ATOMS: atom_id res chain seq x y z
N MET A 1 8.30 3.68 -4.88
CA MET A 1 7.71 4.56 -3.84
C MET A 1 8.88 5.03 -3.01
N PRO A 2 9.00 6.33 -2.72
CA PRO A 2 10.11 6.87 -1.97
C PRO A 2 10.35 6.18 -0.62
N ILE A 3 11.60 5.97 -0.23
CA ILE A 3 11.97 5.24 0.99
C ILE A 3 11.43 5.96 2.24
N LEU A 4 11.49 7.29 2.28
CA LEU A 4 10.96 8.07 3.40
C LEU A 4 9.45 8.35 3.30
N ASP A 5 8.67 7.71 2.44
CA ASP A 5 7.20 7.77 2.58
C ASP A 5 6.72 7.01 3.84
N ASN A 6 7.57 6.14 4.40
CA ASN A 6 7.32 5.50 5.68
C ASN A 6 7.33 6.51 6.85
N ARG A 7 6.18 6.69 7.51
CA ARG A 7 6.01 7.62 8.65
C ARG A 7 6.86 7.26 9.86
N SER A 8 7.09 5.97 10.10
CA SER A 8 7.90 5.50 11.22
C SER A 8 9.34 6.00 11.10
N TYR A 9 9.88 6.00 9.88
CA TYR A 9 11.22 6.50 9.59
C TYR A 9 11.30 8.02 9.72
N ARG A 10 10.33 8.76 9.16
CA ARG A 10 10.28 10.23 9.33
C ARG A 10 10.19 10.65 10.79
N LYS A 11 9.35 9.98 11.59
CA LYS A 11 9.20 10.24 13.02
C LYS A 11 10.51 10.02 13.77
N GLN A 12 11.22 8.93 13.44
CA GLN A 12 12.49 8.61 14.08
C GLN A 12 13.59 9.62 13.70
N LEU A 13 13.68 10.01 12.42
CA LEU A 13 14.63 11.01 11.96
C LEU A 13 14.40 12.38 12.61
N ARG A 14 13.14 12.84 12.72
CA ARG A 14 12.77 14.06 13.46
C ARG A 14 13.27 14.02 14.91
N ALA A 15 13.01 12.90 15.60
CA ALA A 15 13.46 12.70 16.98
C ALA A 15 14.99 12.73 17.11
N TRP A 16 15.72 12.14 16.16
CA TRP A 16 17.19 12.12 16.17
C TRP A 16 17.84 13.44 15.79
N ILE A 17 17.24 14.21 14.88
CA ILE A 17 17.71 15.54 14.49
C ILE A 17 17.37 16.57 15.59
N GLY A 18 16.30 16.31 16.35
CA GLY A 18 15.91 17.13 17.52
C GLY A 18 14.86 18.19 17.20
N ASP A 19 14.09 18.03 16.11
CA ASP A 19 13.03 18.95 15.73
C ASP A 19 11.84 18.18 15.12
N PRO A 20 10.67 18.17 15.80
CA PRO A 20 9.48 17.46 15.32
C PRO A 20 8.85 18.11 14.08
N THR A 21 9.16 19.38 13.80
CA THR A 21 8.55 20.18 12.72
C THR A 21 9.26 20.00 11.37
N LEU A 22 10.28 19.14 11.31
CA LEU A 22 11.04 18.93 10.08
C LEU A 22 10.24 18.18 9.01
N THR A 23 10.44 18.62 7.77
CA THR A 23 10.05 17.89 6.56
C THR A 23 11.25 17.40 5.79
N PHE A 24 11.03 16.30 5.07
CA PHE A 24 12.00 15.66 4.21
C PHE A 24 11.47 15.74 2.79
N ASN A 25 12.09 16.59 1.97
CA ASN A 25 11.69 16.80 0.58
C ASN A 25 12.71 16.13 -0.34
N LEU A 26 12.25 15.16 -1.13
CA LEU A 26 13.12 14.39 -2.03
C LEU A 26 13.78 15.31 -3.06
N LEU A 27 15.11 15.44 -3.00
CA LEU A 27 15.94 16.18 -3.94
C LEU A 27 16.40 15.29 -5.08
N TYR A 28 16.91 14.12 -4.73
CA TYR A 28 17.60 13.20 -5.63
C TYR A 28 17.18 11.76 -5.33
N SER A 29 16.98 10.96 -6.38
CA SER A 29 16.83 9.51 -6.33
C SER A 29 17.70 8.93 -7.43
N ALA A 30 18.57 7.97 -7.10
CA ALA A 30 19.49 7.36 -8.06
C ALA A 30 18.74 6.63 -9.20
N THR A 31 17.58 6.03 -8.90
CA THR A 31 16.72 5.41 -9.92
C THR A 31 16.09 6.43 -10.87
N ARG A 32 15.82 7.64 -10.39
CA ARG A 32 15.14 8.71 -11.17
C ARG A 32 16.11 9.62 -11.90
N ASP A 33 17.19 10.02 -11.24
CA ASP A 33 18.07 11.12 -11.66
C ASP A 33 19.43 10.66 -12.17
N GLY A 34 19.71 9.34 -12.14
CA GLY A 34 21.02 8.78 -12.45
C GLY A 34 21.89 8.64 -11.20
N CYS A 35 22.90 7.76 -11.23
CA CYS A 35 23.70 7.38 -10.05
C CYS A 35 25.10 8.04 -9.96
N SER A 36 25.38 9.08 -10.77
CA SER A 36 26.67 9.76 -10.78
C SER A 36 26.79 10.80 -9.67
N GLY A 37 28.00 11.05 -9.15
CA GLY A 37 28.26 12.15 -8.23
C GLY A 37 27.83 13.51 -8.81
N GLN A 38 27.97 13.68 -10.13
CA GLN A 38 27.51 14.88 -10.83
C GLN A 38 25.99 15.04 -10.77
N ALA A 39 25.22 13.98 -11.01
CA ALA A 39 23.75 14.01 -10.89
C ALA A 39 23.31 14.33 -9.46
N PHE A 40 23.97 13.75 -8.47
CA PHE A 40 23.76 14.08 -7.06
C PHE A 40 24.00 15.56 -6.78
N HIS A 41 25.17 16.09 -7.14
CA HIS A 41 25.56 17.47 -6.86
C HIS A 41 24.70 18.50 -7.64
N GLN A 42 24.25 18.18 -8.85
CA GLN A 42 23.30 19.00 -9.62
C GLN A 42 21.98 19.20 -8.86
N LYS A 43 21.53 18.20 -8.08
CA LYS A 43 20.27 18.26 -7.33
C LYS A 43 20.44 18.74 -5.89
N CYS A 44 21.56 18.42 -5.26
CA CYS A 44 21.72 18.54 -3.79
C CYS A 44 22.60 19.71 -3.35
N ASN A 45 23.39 20.31 -4.24
CA ASN A 45 24.22 21.45 -3.85
C ASN A 45 23.39 22.63 -3.37
N ASN A 46 23.88 23.28 -2.30
CA ASN A 46 23.28 24.47 -1.70
C ASN A 46 21.83 24.29 -1.22
N GLN A 47 21.36 23.05 -0.97
CA GLN A 47 20.00 22.78 -0.49
C GLN A 47 19.86 22.82 1.05
N GLY A 48 20.94 23.13 1.77
CA GLY A 48 20.99 23.14 3.24
C GLY A 48 21.22 21.73 3.82
N PRO A 49 20.76 21.47 5.06
CA PRO A 49 20.84 20.16 5.70
C PRO A 49 20.16 19.06 4.88
N THR A 50 20.75 17.86 4.85
CA THR A 50 20.20 16.73 4.08
C THR A 50 20.23 15.41 4.86
N VAL A 51 19.27 14.53 4.53
CA VAL A 51 19.28 13.12 4.89
C VAL A 51 19.52 12.31 3.62
N SER A 52 20.56 11.49 3.62
CA SER A 52 20.84 10.52 2.54
C SER A 52 20.46 9.12 3.03
N ILE A 53 19.70 8.37 2.24
CA ILE A 53 19.16 7.06 2.62
C ILE A 53 19.30 6.07 1.47
N GLY A 54 19.77 4.86 1.77
CA GLY A 54 19.89 3.76 0.83
C GLY A 54 19.13 2.54 1.33
N GLN A 55 18.32 1.95 0.45
CA GLN A 55 17.73 0.63 0.68
C GLN A 55 18.52 -0.40 -0.11
N ASN A 56 19.07 -1.42 0.56
CA ASN A 56 19.83 -2.46 -0.11
C ASN A 56 19.03 -3.73 -0.41
N SER A 57 19.65 -4.63 -1.19
CA SER A 57 19.06 -5.90 -1.61
C SER A 57 18.83 -6.88 -0.45
N ALA A 58 19.49 -6.68 0.69
CA ALA A 58 19.24 -7.41 1.92
C ALA A 58 18.07 -6.83 2.74
N GLY A 59 17.45 -5.74 2.26
CA GLY A 59 16.33 -5.07 2.90
C GLY A 59 16.73 -4.03 3.96
N TYR A 60 18.02 -3.81 4.19
CA TYR A 60 18.50 -2.82 5.16
C TYR A 60 18.25 -1.42 4.64
N ILE A 61 17.89 -0.52 5.56
CA ILE A 61 17.67 0.89 5.27
C ILE A 61 18.63 1.68 6.16
N ILE A 62 19.64 2.25 5.54
CA ILE A 62 20.75 2.93 6.20
C ILE A 62 21.04 4.28 5.57
N GLY A 63 21.76 5.13 6.28
CA GLY A 63 22.00 6.48 5.79
C GLY A 63 22.79 7.36 6.73
N GLY A 64 22.87 8.62 6.34
CA GLY A 64 23.53 9.67 7.10
C GLY A 64 22.75 10.97 7.04
N TYR A 65 22.85 11.75 8.11
CA TYR A 65 22.38 13.13 8.18
C TYR A 65 23.59 14.06 8.24
N THR A 66 23.53 15.12 7.45
CA THR A 66 24.46 16.25 7.54
C THR A 66 23.68 17.55 7.63
N SER A 67 24.20 18.45 8.44
CA SER A 67 23.68 19.76 8.76
C SER A 67 24.38 20.87 7.95
N ILE A 68 25.47 20.52 7.27
CA ILE A 68 26.17 21.38 6.32
C ILE A 68 25.69 21.12 4.89
N PRO A 69 25.62 22.15 4.03
CA PRO A 69 25.23 21.98 2.62
C PRO A 69 26.36 21.36 1.79
N TRP A 70 25.99 20.58 0.78
CA TRP A 70 26.91 20.13 -0.27
C TRP A 70 27.29 21.28 -1.20
N THR A 71 28.55 21.35 -1.62
CA THR A 71 29.10 22.45 -2.43
C THR A 71 30.12 22.02 -3.50
N SER A 72 30.46 20.73 -3.57
CA SER A 72 31.43 20.16 -4.50
C SER A 72 32.87 20.69 -4.34
N ARG A 73 33.28 21.07 -3.13
CA ARG A 73 34.59 21.73 -2.87
C ARG A 73 35.82 20.82 -2.95
N GLY A 74 35.64 19.51 -2.90
CA GLY A 74 36.71 18.51 -2.91
C GLY A 74 37.44 18.36 -1.58
N ASP A 75 36.77 18.57 -0.44
CA ASP A 75 37.41 18.58 0.89
C ASP A 75 36.57 17.86 1.96
N TYR A 76 37.19 17.60 3.11
CA TYR A 76 36.53 17.10 4.31
C TYR A 76 36.01 18.25 5.17
N PHE A 77 34.84 18.05 5.76
CA PHE A 77 34.19 19.02 6.62
C PHE A 77 33.80 18.39 7.96
N ASN A 78 33.92 19.19 9.01
CA ASN A 78 33.45 18.84 10.35
C ASN A 78 32.01 19.32 10.51
N ASP A 79 31.13 18.44 10.97
CA ASP A 79 29.74 18.76 11.27
C ASP A 79 29.34 18.14 12.60
N ASP A 80 29.24 18.98 13.63
CA ASP A 80 28.94 18.54 14.99
C ASP A 80 27.54 17.93 15.15
N ARG A 81 26.66 18.11 14.14
CA ARG A 81 25.32 17.51 14.12
C ARG A 81 25.22 16.30 13.19
N ALA A 82 26.28 15.93 12.49
CA ALA A 82 26.25 14.78 11.59
C ALA A 82 26.10 13.47 12.38
N PHE A 83 25.38 12.52 11.79
CA PHE A 83 25.27 11.17 12.32
C PHE A 83 24.94 10.16 11.22
N LEU A 84 25.37 8.91 11.41
CA LEU A 84 24.88 7.79 10.63
C LEU A 84 23.67 7.15 11.32
N PHE A 85 22.88 6.41 10.56
CA PHE A 85 21.75 5.67 11.10
C PHE A 85 21.47 4.37 10.35
N GLN A 86 20.83 3.46 11.06
CA GLN A 86 20.07 2.35 10.52
C GLN A 86 18.60 2.57 10.91
N LEU A 87 17.69 2.48 9.94
CA LEU A 87 16.23 2.55 10.16
C LEU A 87 15.58 1.17 10.12
N PHE A 88 16.22 0.23 9.41
CA PHE A 88 15.86 -1.19 9.37
C PHE A 88 17.13 -2.04 9.21
N PRO A 89 17.27 -3.17 9.93
CA PRO A 89 16.28 -3.77 10.83
C PRO A 89 16.14 -3.05 12.17
N ASN A 90 17.20 -2.41 12.67
CA ASN A 90 17.19 -1.76 13.98
C ASN A 90 17.24 -0.24 13.80
N LYS A 91 16.35 0.49 14.49
CA LYS A 91 16.35 1.97 14.51
C LYS A 91 17.46 2.48 15.42
N VAL A 92 18.67 2.62 14.89
CA VAL A 92 19.87 2.98 15.65
C VAL A 92 20.53 4.22 15.04
N LYS A 93 20.97 5.13 15.93
CA LYS A 93 21.74 6.33 15.61
C LYS A 93 23.20 6.11 16.01
N PHE A 94 24.12 6.53 15.14
CA PHE A 94 25.57 6.45 15.33
C PHE A 94 26.13 7.88 15.31
N ALA A 95 26.49 8.40 16.48
CA ALA A 95 27.02 9.75 16.64
C ALA A 95 28.46 9.85 16.11
N ARG A 96 28.92 11.04 15.74
CA ARG A 96 30.34 11.30 15.46
C ARG A 96 31.22 10.90 16.64
N ASN A 97 32.44 10.43 16.36
CA ASN A 97 33.41 10.07 17.40
C ASN A 97 34.30 11.25 17.85
N GLY A 98 34.20 12.40 17.18
CA GLY A 98 34.95 13.61 17.50
C GLY A 98 36.30 13.75 16.79
N ASN A 99 36.69 12.80 15.94
CA ASN A 99 37.98 12.82 15.22
C ASN A 99 38.01 13.78 14.01
N GLY A 100 36.86 14.39 13.68
CA GLY A 100 36.70 15.21 12.47
C GLY A 100 36.49 14.38 11.20
N ASN A 101 36.50 15.06 10.05
CA ASN A 101 36.23 14.47 8.73
C ASN A 101 34.86 13.77 8.69
N ASP A 102 33.80 14.45 9.14
CA ASP A 102 32.44 13.89 9.19
C ASP A 102 31.81 13.76 7.81
N VAL A 103 32.14 14.65 6.88
CA VAL A 103 31.54 14.70 5.55
C VAL A 103 32.62 14.96 4.50
N TYR A 104 32.59 14.25 3.38
CA TYR A 104 33.47 14.51 2.24
C TYR A 104 32.66 15.01 1.04
N ASP A 105 32.91 16.26 0.62
CA ASP A 105 32.11 16.96 -0.39
C ASP A 105 32.92 17.14 -1.68
N ASN A 106 32.88 16.17 -2.60
CA ASN A 106 33.62 16.18 -3.86
C ASN A 106 32.68 16.02 -5.05
N ALA A 107 32.80 16.88 -6.06
CA ALA A 107 31.96 16.91 -7.28
C ALA A 107 31.75 15.55 -7.98
N THR A 108 32.68 14.61 -7.82
CA THR A 108 32.66 13.29 -8.46
C THR A 108 32.12 12.18 -7.56
N TYR A 109 31.82 12.49 -6.29
CA TYR A 109 31.33 11.55 -5.30
C TYR A 109 29.83 11.75 -5.06
N GLY A 110 29.16 10.68 -4.66
CA GLY A 110 27.84 10.79 -4.06
C GLY A 110 27.93 11.26 -2.60
N PRO A 111 26.82 11.22 -1.85
CA PRO A 111 26.83 11.58 -0.44
C PRO A 111 27.80 10.69 0.33
N THR A 112 28.79 11.33 0.96
CA THR A 112 29.90 10.67 1.67
C THR A 112 30.03 11.21 3.09
N PHE A 113 29.92 10.30 4.06
CA PHE A 113 29.98 10.56 5.49
C PHE A 113 31.27 9.96 6.05
N GLY A 114 32.29 10.81 6.11
CA GLY A 114 33.63 10.48 6.54
C GLY A 114 34.21 9.27 5.82
N GLY A 115 34.93 8.43 6.57
CA GLY A 115 35.46 7.16 6.07
C GLY A 115 34.52 5.97 6.30
N ASP A 116 33.27 6.22 6.71
CA ASP A 116 32.35 5.19 7.22
C ASP A 116 31.24 4.84 6.22
N LEU A 117 30.67 5.81 5.51
CA LEU A 117 29.60 5.54 4.53
C LEU A 117 29.75 6.39 3.28
N ASN A 118 29.77 5.73 2.12
CA ASN A 118 29.85 6.41 0.83
C ASN A 118 28.90 5.77 -0.19
N TYR A 119 28.14 6.61 -0.89
CA TYR A 119 27.26 6.24 -2.00
C TYR A 119 27.86 6.62 -3.38
N ASN A 120 29.07 6.16 -3.69
CA ASN A 120 29.75 6.43 -4.97
C ASN A 120 29.82 5.19 -5.88
N GLN A 121 29.77 5.41 -7.19
CA GLN A 121 30.05 4.41 -8.23
C GLN A 121 31.35 4.78 -8.96
N THR A 122 32.46 4.13 -8.62
CA THR A 122 33.69 4.14 -9.41
C THR A 122 34.11 2.71 -9.72
N ALA A 123 34.00 2.27 -10.98
CA ALA A 123 34.48 0.95 -11.38
C ALA A 123 35.98 0.80 -11.05
N PHE A 124 36.34 -0.19 -10.22
CA PHE A 124 37.72 -0.58 -9.97
C PHE A 124 38.14 -1.68 -10.95
N ASP A 125 39.30 -1.54 -11.58
CA ASP A 125 40.07 -2.69 -12.06
C ASP A 125 41.01 -3.20 -10.96
N THR A 126 41.39 -4.48 -11.02
CA THR A 126 42.17 -5.18 -9.99
C THR A 126 43.67 -4.80 -10.00
N ALA A 127 44.08 -3.69 -10.61
CA ALA A 127 45.49 -3.31 -10.72
C ALA A 127 45.81 -1.91 -10.18
N GLY A 128 44.90 -1.26 -9.45
CA GLY A 128 45.18 0.02 -8.78
C GLY A 128 45.57 1.15 -9.73
N ARG A 129 45.22 1.05 -11.02
CA ARG A 129 45.42 2.12 -12.00
C ARG A 129 44.07 2.65 -12.47
N TYR A 130 43.92 3.97 -12.48
CA TYR A 130 42.76 4.66 -13.05
C TYR A 130 42.50 4.16 -14.48
N GLY A 131 41.46 3.34 -14.68
CA GLY A 131 41.23 2.66 -15.96
C GLY A 131 39.76 2.37 -16.23
N TYR A 132 39.27 2.85 -17.38
CA TYR A 132 37.94 2.60 -17.92
C TYR A 132 37.67 1.09 -18.09
N GLY A 133 36.59 0.60 -17.48
CA GLY A 133 36.20 -0.81 -17.57
C GLY A 133 35.89 -1.28 -19.00
N ARG A 134 36.18 -2.56 -19.30
CA ARG A 134 35.84 -3.19 -20.59
C ARG A 134 34.34 -3.52 -20.64
N VAL A 135 33.66 -3.02 -21.66
CA VAL A 135 32.22 -3.25 -21.92
C VAL A 135 32.07 -4.33 -23.01
N ARG A 136 31.14 -5.29 -22.82
CA ARG A 136 30.75 -6.25 -23.87
C ARG A 136 29.51 -5.75 -24.60
N ASP A 137 29.48 -5.88 -25.93
CA ASP A 137 28.24 -5.71 -26.69
C ASP A 137 27.31 -6.92 -26.50
N ARG A 138 26.03 -6.76 -26.90
CA ARG A 138 24.97 -7.79 -26.85
C ARG A 138 25.29 -9.07 -27.66
N LYS A 139 26.42 -9.10 -28.36
CA LYS A 139 26.92 -10.21 -29.20
C LYS A 139 28.26 -10.78 -28.71
N GLY A 140 28.75 -10.35 -27.55
CA GLY A 140 29.94 -10.92 -26.90
C GLY A 140 31.29 -10.49 -27.48
N ARG A 141 31.37 -9.40 -28.24
CA ARG A 141 32.64 -8.92 -28.81
C ARG A 141 33.35 -7.94 -27.87
N PHE A 142 34.67 -8.06 -27.76
CA PHE A 142 35.51 -7.14 -26.98
C PHE A 142 35.82 -5.88 -27.78
N SER A 143 35.84 -4.71 -27.14
CA SER A 143 36.62 -3.59 -27.70
C SER A 143 38.09 -3.81 -27.33
N TRP A 144 38.93 -3.89 -28.36
CA TRP A 144 40.37 -3.79 -28.23
C TRP A 144 40.78 -2.52 -28.98
N ASN A 145 41.75 -1.80 -28.40
CA ASN A 145 42.38 -0.58 -28.93
C ASN A 145 41.61 0.74 -28.79
N GLY A 146 41.76 1.39 -27.62
CA GLY A 146 42.13 2.81 -27.51
C GLY A 146 41.34 3.91 -28.23
N ILE A 147 40.21 3.63 -28.87
CA ILE A 147 39.37 4.63 -29.55
C ILE A 147 38.11 4.85 -28.71
N PRO A 148 37.75 6.11 -28.35
CA PRO A 148 36.48 6.40 -27.72
C PRO A 148 35.36 6.01 -28.69
N VAL A 149 34.55 5.01 -28.33
CA VAL A 149 33.29 4.78 -29.02
C VAL A 149 32.34 5.88 -28.55
N GLN A 150 32.25 6.95 -29.33
CA GLN A 150 31.25 7.98 -29.14
C GLN A 150 29.89 7.36 -29.50
N MET A 151 29.15 6.92 -28.48
CA MET A 151 27.76 6.51 -28.62
C MET A 151 26.94 7.76 -29.02
N PRO A 152 26.25 7.78 -30.18
CA PRO A 152 25.40 8.90 -30.54
C PRO A 152 24.14 8.86 -29.66
N GLY A 153 23.99 9.88 -28.80
CA GLY A 153 22.69 10.26 -28.25
C GLY A 153 22.04 9.31 -27.25
N VAL A 154 22.78 8.81 -26.25
CA VAL A 154 22.19 8.07 -25.13
C VAL A 154 22.14 8.98 -23.91
N SER A 155 20.94 9.43 -23.56
CA SER A 155 20.60 9.98 -22.25
C SER A 155 21.15 9.06 -21.17
N GLU A 156 21.78 9.62 -20.13
CA GLU A 156 22.36 8.91 -18.97
C GLU A 156 21.30 8.16 -18.15
N SER A 157 20.61 7.20 -18.78
CA SER A 157 19.76 6.24 -18.11
C SER A 157 20.64 5.24 -17.40
N CYS A 158 20.39 5.00 -16.13
CA CYS A 158 20.75 3.76 -15.44
C CYS A 158 20.11 2.59 -16.23
N GLY A 159 20.79 2.15 -17.29
CA GLY A 159 20.25 1.25 -18.29
C GLY A 159 20.85 -0.13 -18.14
N ASN A 160 19.95 -1.07 -17.88
CA ASN A 160 20.03 -2.52 -18.00
C ASN A 160 21.21 -3.06 -18.83
N ASP A 161 21.80 -4.15 -18.30
CA ASP A 161 22.79 -5.05 -18.93
C ASP A 161 24.26 -4.61 -18.94
N LEU A 162 24.96 -4.73 -17.81
CA LEU A 162 26.39 -5.07 -17.79
C LEU A 162 26.69 -6.05 -16.64
N LEU A 163 26.94 -7.32 -17.00
CA LEU A 163 27.41 -8.36 -16.08
C LEU A 163 28.85 -8.06 -15.66
N PHE A 164 29.06 -7.74 -14.38
CA PHE A 164 30.39 -7.74 -13.76
C PHE A 164 30.60 -9.11 -13.09
N PHE A 165 31.58 -9.87 -13.57
CA PHE A 165 32.11 -11.04 -12.88
C PHE A 165 33.37 -10.61 -12.13
N SER A 166 33.38 -10.69 -10.81
CA SER A 166 34.62 -10.78 -10.04
C SER A 166 34.92 -12.25 -9.82
N ASP A 167 35.83 -12.81 -10.62
CA ASP A 167 36.35 -14.14 -10.37
C ASP A 167 37.55 -14.01 -9.44
N SER A 168 37.38 -14.44 -8.19
CA SER A 168 38.42 -15.10 -7.40
C SER A 168 37.82 -15.50 -6.05
N ASN A 169 37.13 -16.63 -6.07
CA ASN A 169 37.49 -17.65 -5.09
C ASN A 169 38.97 -17.95 -5.29
N ASN A 170 39.78 -17.77 -4.25
CA ASN A 170 40.71 -18.80 -3.78
C ASN A 170 41.51 -18.27 -2.60
N GLY A 171 41.35 -18.94 -1.45
CA GLY A 171 42.49 -19.08 -0.56
C GLY A 171 43.60 -19.76 -1.36
N TYR A 172 44.80 -19.17 -1.31
CA TYR A 172 46.06 -19.72 -1.77
C TYR A 172 46.10 -20.21 -3.23
N ASP A 173 46.72 -19.40 -4.10
CA ASP A 173 47.94 -19.79 -4.81
C ASP A 173 48.50 -18.58 -5.57
N ALA A 174 49.22 -17.73 -4.84
CA ALA A 174 50.17 -16.81 -5.42
C ALA A 174 51.47 -17.58 -5.64
N TYR A 175 51.65 -18.17 -6.82
CA TYR A 175 53.01 -18.43 -7.29
C TYR A 175 53.56 -17.13 -7.87
N SER A 176 54.67 -16.73 -7.25
CA SER A 176 55.55 -15.65 -7.64
C SER A 176 55.91 -15.69 -9.12
N ASP A 177 55.84 -14.54 -9.77
CA ASP A 177 56.96 -14.15 -10.62
C ASP A 177 57.32 -12.70 -10.33
N THR A 178 58.41 -12.57 -9.58
CA THR A 178 59.10 -11.33 -9.26
C THR A 178 60.01 -10.96 -10.43
N ALA A 179 59.68 -9.90 -11.16
CA ALA A 179 60.67 -9.06 -11.82
C ALA A 179 60.05 -7.69 -12.13
N ASP A 180 60.76 -6.64 -11.72
CA ASP A 180 60.55 -5.24 -12.08
C ASP A 180 59.27 -4.56 -11.59
N PHE A 181 59.32 -4.06 -10.36
CA PHE A 181 59.14 -2.62 -10.05
C PHE A 181 59.43 -2.43 -8.55
N GLY A 182 60.58 -1.81 -8.26
CA GLY A 182 61.03 -1.51 -6.91
C GLY A 182 60.23 -0.39 -6.25
N TYR A 183 60.10 -0.50 -4.93
CA TYR A 183 59.79 0.55 -3.96
C TYR A 183 58.49 1.35 -4.17
N MET A 184 57.46 1.03 -3.36
CA MET A 184 56.64 1.99 -2.59
C MET A 184 55.74 1.22 -1.60
N GLY A 185 56.07 1.33 -0.31
CA GLY A 185 55.16 1.34 0.85
C GLY A 185 54.06 0.29 0.98
N THR A 186 54.31 -0.70 1.82
CA THR A 186 53.30 -1.51 2.53
C THR A 186 52.26 -0.66 3.25
N TYR A 187 50.96 -0.78 2.97
CA TYR A 187 49.85 -0.59 3.94
C TYR A 187 48.49 -1.04 3.32
N TYR A 188 47.70 -1.79 4.12
CA TYR A 188 46.29 -2.20 3.92
C TYR A 188 45.95 -3.41 3.03
N ALA A 189 46.41 -4.59 3.45
CA ALA A 189 45.72 -5.85 3.17
C ALA A 189 45.16 -6.42 4.49
N ALA A 190 43.92 -6.05 4.84
CA ALA A 190 43.09 -6.79 5.79
C ALA A 190 41.63 -6.26 5.77
N ASN A 191 40.68 -7.13 5.40
CA ASN A 191 39.23 -7.03 5.64
C ASN A 191 38.37 -6.13 4.73
N GLY A 192 38.77 -5.88 3.48
CA GLY A 192 37.84 -5.41 2.45
C GLY A 192 37.15 -6.60 1.78
N PHE A 193 35.88 -6.88 2.10
CA PHE A 193 35.16 -7.99 1.48
C PHE A 193 35.06 -7.80 -0.04
N THR A 194 35.79 -8.63 -0.75
CA THR A 194 35.69 -8.90 -2.18
C THR A 194 34.39 -9.65 -2.48
N ALA A 195 33.67 -9.19 -3.50
CA ALA A 195 32.71 -9.95 -4.31
C ALA A 195 31.42 -10.46 -3.63
N ASN A 196 30.27 -9.90 -4.02
CA ASN A 196 29.00 -10.63 -4.02
C ASN A 196 28.40 -10.57 -5.44
N SER A 197 28.14 -11.75 -6.01
CA SER A 197 27.54 -11.99 -7.32
C SER A 197 26.49 -13.12 -7.13
N TYR A 198 25.28 -13.24 -7.71
CA TYR A 198 24.51 -12.63 -8.81
C TYR A 198 22.98 -12.80 -8.52
N ASN A 199 22.07 -12.17 -9.31
CA ASN A 199 20.86 -12.83 -9.86
C ASN A 199 20.35 -12.14 -11.15
N THR A 200 20.13 -12.97 -12.17
CA THR A 200 19.46 -12.85 -13.49
C THR A 200 18.11 -12.09 -13.61
N SER A 201 17.75 -11.19 -12.69
CA SER A 201 16.53 -10.35 -12.85
C SER A 201 16.61 -8.93 -12.29
N GLY A 202 17.69 -8.52 -11.61
CA GLY A 202 17.60 -7.41 -10.64
C GLY A 202 18.18 -6.07 -11.07
N ASP A 203 17.36 -5.03 -11.08
CA ASP A 203 17.73 -3.61 -11.20
C ASP A 203 18.30 -3.09 -9.87
N TYR A 204 19.61 -3.23 -9.62
CA TYR A 204 20.28 -2.69 -8.43
C TYR A 204 21.58 -1.97 -8.79
N PHE A 205 21.98 -1.00 -7.96
CA PHE A 205 23.23 -0.25 -8.08
C PHE A 205 24.27 -0.81 -7.13
N TYR A 206 25.40 -1.28 -7.67
CA TYR A 206 26.57 -1.55 -6.85
C TYR A 206 27.27 -0.24 -6.53
N THR A 207 27.33 0.12 -5.25
CA THR A 207 28.21 1.19 -4.81
C THR A 207 29.58 0.59 -4.52
N ASN A 208 30.65 1.33 -4.84
CA ASN A 208 32.00 1.00 -4.39
C ASN A 208 32.25 1.56 -2.98
N GLY A 209 31.16 1.87 -2.26
CA GLY A 209 31.20 2.43 -0.93
C GLY A 209 31.90 1.48 0.02
N TYR A 210 33.01 1.93 0.58
CA TYR A 210 33.52 1.37 1.81
C TYR A 210 32.51 1.71 2.91
N SER A 211 31.86 0.68 3.44
CA SER A 211 31.08 0.78 4.67
C SER A 211 31.95 0.30 5.82
N TYR A 212 32.67 1.22 6.46
CA TYR A 212 33.28 0.99 7.78
C TYR A 212 32.39 1.61 8.83
N ILE A 213 32.53 1.20 10.08
CA ILE A 213 31.91 1.94 11.17
C ILE A 213 32.92 2.00 12.31
N GLY A 214 33.24 3.21 12.76
CA GLY A 214 34.27 3.45 13.75
C GLY A 214 35.34 4.48 13.35
N ASN A 215 35.35 4.97 12.10
CA ASN A 215 36.41 5.89 11.62
C ASN A 215 36.12 7.34 12.00
N SER A 216 35.00 7.88 11.55
CA SER A 216 34.45 9.21 11.85
C SER A 216 33.20 9.12 12.76
N TYR A 217 32.54 7.95 12.81
CA TYR A 217 31.34 7.72 13.62
C TYR A 217 31.54 6.59 14.63
N ASN A 218 30.93 6.72 15.81
CA ASN A 218 30.94 5.69 16.83
C ASN A 218 30.04 4.54 16.40
N GLY A 219 30.64 3.38 16.13
CA GLY A 219 29.92 2.17 15.71
C GLY A 219 29.00 1.57 16.76
N ASN A 220 29.09 1.95 18.04
CA ASN A 220 28.21 1.41 19.10
C ASN A 220 28.14 -0.13 19.12
N GLY A 221 29.28 -0.79 18.86
CA GLY A 221 29.37 -2.26 18.77
C GLY A 221 28.95 -2.85 17.43
N TYR A 222 28.50 -2.03 16.47
CA TYR A 222 28.28 -2.44 15.09
C TYR A 222 29.61 -2.49 14.34
N ASN A 223 29.66 -3.35 13.33
CA ASN A 223 30.63 -3.37 12.26
C ASN A 223 29.92 -3.20 10.90
N ALA A 224 30.69 -3.13 9.82
CA ALA A 224 30.21 -3.06 8.44
C ALA A 224 29.06 -4.06 8.14
N GLN A 225 29.23 -5.32 8.53
CA GLN A 225 28.27 -6.39 8.25
C GLN A 225 26.95 -6.17 8.98
N THR A 226 26.99 -5.78 10.27
CA THR A 226 25.79 -5.51 11.05
C THR A 226 25.10 -4.21 10.64
N PHE A 227 25.86 -3.27 10.07
CA PHE A 227 25.33 -2.00 9.58
C PHE A 227 24.62 -2.18 8.24
N THR A 228 25.22 -2.91 7.29
CA THR A 228 24.70 -3.06 5.92
C THR A 228 24.01 -4.40 5.66
N GLY A 229 23.99 -5.34 6.60
CA GLY A 229 23.50 -6.69 6.34
C GLY A 229 24.35 -7.45 5.32
N ASN A 230 25.63 -7.11 5.22
CA ASN A 230 26.57 -7.67 4.25
C ASN A 230 26.18 -7.42 2.78
N SER A 231 25.46 -6.33 2.50
CA SER A 231 25.09 -5.93 1.14
C SER A 231 25.31 -4.43 0.89
N ASN A 232 26.11 -4.14 -0.13
CA ASN A 232 26.27 -2.79 -0.70
C ASN A 232 25.56 -2.66 -2.07
N ALA A 233 24.66 -3.59 -2.40
CA ALA A 233 23.82 -3.50 -3.59
C ALA A 233 22.53 -2.76 -3.25
N TYR A 234 22.41 -1.50 -3.70
CA TYR A 234 21.28 -0.64 -3.36
C TYR A 234 20.20 -0.69 -4.44
N LEU A 235 18.95 -0.81 -4.01
CA LEU A 235 17.76 -0.73 -4.88
C LEU A 235 17.46 0.73 -5.27
N ASP A 236 17.66 1.66 -4.33
CA ASP A 236 17.67 3.10 -4.59
C ASP A 236 18.51 3.81 -3.51
N ILE A 237 19.00 4.99 -3.88
CA ILE A 237 19.68 5.93 -2.98
C ILE A 237 18.98 7.26 -3.15
N GLU A 238 18.41 7.75 -2.07
CA GLU A 238 17.61 8.97 -2.05
C GLU A 238 18.23 10.00 -1.13
N VAL A 239 18.12 11.27 -1.51
CA VAL A 239 18.58 12.40 -0.70
C VAL A 239 17.44 13.38 -0.53
N TYR A 240 17.19 13.75 0.72
CA TYR A 240 16.11 14.62 1.12
C TYR A 240 16.65 15.90 1.72
N ALA A 241 16.17 17.05 1.25
CA ALA A 241 16.34 18.32 1.95
C ALA A 241 15.59 18.26 3.27
N VAL A 242 16.28 18.63 4.35
CA VAL A 242 15.69 18.79 5.67
C VAL A 242 15.31 20.25 5.84
N LYS A 243 14.01 20.52 5.81
CA LYS A 243 13.46 21.88 5.94
C LYS A 243 12.59 22.00 7.18
N GLN A 244 12.71 23.11 7.90
CA GLN A 244 11.70 23.50 8.86
C GLN A 244 10.44 23.93 8.14
N VAL A 245 9.31 23.62 8.74
CA VAL A 245 8.02 24.09 8.27
C VAL A 245 7.63 25.29 9.11
N ASN A 246 7.17 26.36 8.46
CA ASN A 246 6.88 27.63 9.12
C ASN A 246 5.58 27.60 9.95
N SER A 247 4.81 26.51 9.92
CA SER A 247 3.64 26.28 10.76
C SER A 247 3.45 24.80 11.11
N GLU A 248 3.00 24.51 12.33
CA GLU A 248 2.56 23.17 12.73
C GLU A 248 1.41 22.66 11.84
N ASP A 249 0.61 23.58 11.27
CA ASP A 249 -0.53 23.28 10.40
C ASP A 249 -0.17 22.50 9.13
N GLU A 250 0.96 22.81 8.48
CA GLU A 250 1.42 22.09 7.28
C GLU A 250 1.91 20.66 7.61
N LEU A 251 2.46 20.45 8.82
CA LEU A 251 2.80 19.12 9.31
C LEU A 251 1.54 18.33 9.69
N TYR A 252 0.60 19.01 10.36
CA TYR A 252 -0.69 18.48 10.77
C TYR A 252 -1.54 18.06 9.57
N GLU A 253 -1.49 18.80 8.46
CA GLU A 253 -2.26 18.48 7.25
C GLU A 253 -1.75 17.21 6.54
N LYS A 254 -0.45 16.90 6.64
CA LYS A 254 0.12 15.64 6.12
C LYS A 254 -0.23 14.41 6.96
N ASP A 255 -0.39 14.56 8.28
CA ASP A 255 -0.76 13.50 9.21
C ASP A 255 -2.25 13.46 9.56
N LYS A 256 -3.06 14.41 9.08
CA LYS A 256 -4.51 14.45 9.26
C LYS A 256 -5.17 13.33 8.46
N PRO A 257 -6.07 12.54 9.07
CA PRO A 257 -6.80 11.53 8.34
C PRO A 257 -7.69 12.21 7.27
N TRP A 258 -7.70 11.64 6.07
CA TRP A 258 -8.54 12.12 4.98
C TRP A 258 -10.03 11.84 5.22
N ARG A 259 -10.34 10.95 6.16
CA ARG A 259 -11.69 10.71 6.69
C ARG A 259 -11.67 10.83 8.20
N LYS A 260 -12.47 11.74 8.75
CA LYS A 260 -12.69 11.80 10.20
C LYS A 260 -13.45 10.54 10.63
N THR A 261 -12.93 9.84 11.63
CA THR A 261 -13.56 8.67 12.24
C THR A 261 -13.46 8.78 13.74
N ASP A 262 -14.41 8.19 14.45
CA ASP A 262 -14.37 7.96 15.90
C ASP A 262 -13.41 6.80 16.30
N ILE A 263 -12.86 6.10 15.30
CA ILE A 263 -11.84 5.06 15.45
C ILE A 263 -10.49 5.72 15.74
N ASN A 264 -10.19 5.92 17.01
CA ASN A 264 -8.91 6.50 17.46
C ASN A 264 -7.85 5.43 17.73
N ASP A 265 -8.27 4.25 18.20
CA ASP A 265 -7.38 3.15 18.55
C ASP A 265 -7.70 1.90 17.74
N TRP A 266 -6.67 1.27 17.19
CA TRP A 266 -6.80 0.09 16.32
C TRP A 266 -6.50 -1.21 17.08
N ASN A 267 -7.25 -1.45 18.16
CA ASN A 267 -7.01 -2.56 19.10
C ASN A 267 -8.29 -3.35 19.41
N ASN A 268 -8.14 -4.43 20.19
CA ASN A 268 -9.26 -5.29 20.58
C ASN A 268 -10.39 -4.57 21.35
N LYS A 269 -10.08 -3.47 22.04
CA LYS A 269 -11.09 -2.67 22.78
C LYS A 269 -12.01 -1.95 21.81
N THR A 270 -11.47 -1.25 20.82
CA THR A 270 -12.28 -0.57 19.78
C THR A 270 -13.03 -1.59 18.94
N ARG A 271 -12.39 -2.70 18.58
CA ARG A 271 -13.02 -3.84 17.91
C ARG A 271 -14.21 -4.38 18.69
N GLY A 272 -14.08 -4.55 20.01
CA GLY A 272 -15.16 -4.97 20.90
C GLY A 272 -16.33 -3.99 20.90
N LYS A 273 -16.06 -2.68 21.04
CA LYS A 273 -17.10 -1.64 21.01
C LYS A 273 -17.94 -1.68 19.72
N LEU A 274 -17.29 -1.71 18.55
CA LEU A 274 -17.98 -1.78 17.26
C LEU A 274 -18.77 -3.08 17.10
N PHE A 275 -18.24 -4.18 17.63
CA PHE A 275 -18.91 -5.47 17.62
C PHE A 275 -20.18 -5.44 18.48
N ASP A 276 -20.09 -4.92 19.70
CA ASP A 276 -21.22 -4.81 20.62
C ASP A 276 -22.31 -3.89 20.06
N GLU A 277 -21.93 -2.79 19.43
CA GLU A 277 -22.86 -1.88 18.72
C GLU A 277 -23.66 -2.63 17.65
N LEU A 278 -22.99 -3.40 16.78
CA LEU A 278 -23.63 -4.20 15.73
C LEU A 278 -24.46 -5.38 16.26
N VAL A 279 -24.11 -5.94 17.42
CA VAL A 279 -24.91 -6.98 18.07
C VAL A 279 -26.17 -6.38 18.71
N SER A 280 -26.05 -5.17 19.27
CA SER A 280 -27.18 -4.43 19.87
C SER A 280 -28.13 -3.81 18.84
N PHE A 281 -27.72 -3.75 17.58
CA PHE A 281 -28.54 -3.25 16.49
C PHE A 281 -29.88 -3.98 16.41
N SER A 282 -30.96 -3.20 16.32
CA SER A 282 -32.31 -3.66 16.09
C SER A 282 -32.99 -2.77 15.07
N THR A 283 -33.86 -3.33 14.23
CA THR A 283 -34.64 -2.55 13.28
C THR A 283 -35.71 -1.70 13.99
N PRO A 284 -36.10 -0.53 13.43
CA PRO A 284 -37.12 0.33 14.00
C PRO A 284 -38.44 -0.39 14.29
N THR A 285 -39.05 -0.12 15.45
CA THR A 285 -40.40 -0.56 15.80
C THR A 285 -41.37 0.57 15.43
N PRO A 286 -42.49 0.32 14.72
CA PRO A 286 -43.21 -0.96 14.58
C PRO A 286 -43.02 -1.69 13.23
N ALA A 287 -41.89 -1.55 12.52
CA ALA A 287 -41.72 -2.05 11.13
C ALA A 287 -41.96 -3.56 10.93
N LYS A 288 -41.95 -4.37 12.00
CA LYS A 288 -42.02 -5.84 11.94
C LYS A 288 -40.97 -6.45 10.99
N VAL A 289 -39.85 -5.76 10.78
CA VAL A 289 -38.72 -6.26 10.00
C VAL A 289 -37.81 -7.05 10.95
N PRO A 290 -37.65 -8.37 10.85
CA PRO A 290 -36.87 -9.13 11.83
C PRO A 290 -35.36 -8.91 11.70
N ALA A 291 -34.89 -8.49 10.53
CA ALA A 291 -33.50 -8.06 10.31
C ALA A 291 -33.36 -7.37 8.94
N ALA A 292 -32.54 -6.31 8.90
CA ALA A 292 -32.21 -5.57 7.68
C ALA A 292 -31.47 -6.45 6.68
N ARG A 293 -31.80 -6.34 5.38
CA ARG A 293 -31.17 -7.11 4.29
C ARG A 293 -30.19 -6.21 3.52
N LEU A 294 -28.89 -6.54 3.60
CA LEU A 294 -27.80 -5.81 2.93
C LEU A 294 -27.37 -6.59 1.68
N LEU A 295 -27.63 -6.04 0.50
CA LEU A 295 -27.37 -6.71 -0.78
C LEU A 295 -25.94 -6.47 -1.28
N LEU A 296 -25.16 -7.54 -1.49
CA LEU A 296 -23.83 -7.48 -2.08
C LEU A 296 -23.90 -7.72 -3.59
N VAL A 297 -23.50 -6.73 -4.40
CA VAL A 297 -23.46 -6.86 -5.87
C VAL A 297 -22.13 -6.34 -6.42
N GLY A 298 -21.56 -7.02 -7.42
CA GLY A 298 -20.24 -6.71 -7.94
C GLY A 298 -19.80 -7.71 -8.99
N SER A 299 -18.73 -7.41 -9.73
CA SER A 299 -18.20 -8.31 -10.75
C SER A 299 -17.70 -9.64 -10.16
N VAL A 300 -17.48 -10.63 -11.02
CA VAL A 300 -16.72 -11.84 -10.62
C VAL A 300 -15.33 -11.42 -10.14
N GLY A 301 -14.86 -12.01 -9.04
CA GLY A 301 -13.56 -11.68 -8.44
C GLY A 301 -13.49 -10.36 -7.65
N ALA A 302 -14.58 -9.58 -7.58
CA ALA A 302 -14.63 -8.31 -6.83
C ALA A 302 -14.47 -8.49 -5.31
N GLY A 303 -14.58 -9.71 -4.79
CA GLY A 303 -14.42 -10.00 -3.36
C GLY A 303 -15.72 -10.04 -2.55
N LYS A 304 -16.89 -10.21 -3.18
CA LYS A 304 -18.20 -10.36 -2.50
C LYS A 304 -18.18 -11.49 -1.45
N SER A 305 -17.93 -12.72 -1.90
CA SER A 305 -17.90 -13.88 -1.02
C SER A 305 -16.70 -13.86 -0.05
N SER A 306 -15.58 -13.23 -0.44
CA SER A 306 -14.44 -12.99 0.47
C SER A 306 -14.79 -12.02 1.59
N PHE A 307 -15.53 -10.95 1.30
CA PHE A 307 -16.04 -10.03 2.31
C PHE A 307 -17.01 -10.74 3.25
N PHE A 308 -17.94 -11.53 2.71
CA PHE A 308 -18.82 -12.37 3.53
C PHE A 308 -18.07 -13.32 4.47
N ASN A 309 -17.03 -14.02 3.97
CA ASN A 309 -16.19 -14.88 4.79
C ASN A 309 -15.42 -14.10 5.87
N THR A 310 -15.00 -12.87 5.55
CA THR A 310 -14.36 -11.96 6.50
C THR A 310 -15.33 -11.62 7.63
N VAL A 311 -16.56 -11.20 7.31
CA VAL A 311 -17.61 -10.93 8.31
C VAL A 311 -17.86 -12.15 9.22
N ARG A 312 -17.95 -13.36 8.65
CA ARG A 312 -18.12 -14.58 9.47
C ARG A 312 -16.92 -14.87 10.36
N SER A 313 -15.71 -14.58 9.89
CA SER A 313 -14.48 -14.77 10.66
C SER A 313 -14.46 -13.82 11.86
N VAL A 314 -14.84 -12.56 11.66
CA VAL A 314 -15.00 -11.55 12.73
C VAL A 314 -15.98 -12.04 13.80
N TRP A 315 -17.17 -12.53 13.39
CA TRP A 315 -18.17 -13.04 14.35
C TRP A 315 -17.74 -14.29 15.11
N LYS A 316 -16.95 -15.16 14.50
CA LYS A 316 -16.50 -16.41 15.14
C LYS A 316 -15.20 -16.27 15.95
N GLY A 317 -14.48 -15.16 15.80
CA GLY A 317 -13.17 -14.98 16.44
C GLY A 317 -12.07 -15.91 15.89
N LYS A 318 -12.28 -16.54 14.72
CA LYS A 318 -11.27 -17.36 14.02
C LYS A 318 -11.41 -17.20 12.50
N VAL A 319 -10.28 -17.06 11.79
CA VAL A 319 -10.28 -17.05 10.31
C VAL A 319 -10.72 -18.42 9.80
N ARG A 320 -11.77 -18.47 8.97
CA ARG A 320 -12.20 -19.69 8.28
C ARG A 320 -12.62 -19.41 6.83
N SER A 321 -12.10 -20.20 5.91
CA SER A 321 -12.66 -20.32 4.56
C SER A 321 -13.68 -21.46 4.55
N GLN A 322 -14.97 -21.15 4.42
CA GLN A 322 -16.05 -22.16 4.35
C GLN A 322 -16.91 -22.05 3.07
N VAL A 323 -16.75 -20.97 2.30
CA VAL A 323 -17.39 -20.79 0.99
C VAL A 323 -16.29 -20.84 -0.05
N ALA A 324 -16.49 -21.55 -1.16
CA ALA A 324 -15.51 -21.71 -2.23
C ALA A 324 -15.06 -20.34 -2.78
N THR A 325 -14.02 -19.77 -2.20
CA THR A 325 -13.32 -18.59 -2.72
C THR A 325 -12.20 -19.09 -3.59
N GLY A 326 -12.36 -18.93 -4.90
CA GLY A 326 -11.34 -19.24 -5.90
C GLY A 326 -11.45 -18.27 -7.07
N THR A 327 -10.33 -18.02 -7.73
CA THR A 327 -10.28 -17.27 -8.98
C THR A 327 -10.80 -18.19 -10.08
N ALA A 328 -12.09 -18.12 -10.38
CA ALA A 328 -12.69 -18.86 -11.48
C ALA A 328 -13.05 -17.88 -12.61
N PRO A 329 -12.95 -18.29 -13.89
CA PRO A 329 -13.30 -17.45 -15.03
C PRO A 329 -14.80 -17.08 -15.08
N HIS A 330 -15.66 -17.83 -14.38
CA HIS A 330 -17.11 -17.58 -14.26
C HIS A 330 -17.55 -17.53 -12.78
N SER A 331 -18.72 -16.95 -12.52
CA SER A 331 -19.24 -16.85 -11.14
C SER A 331 -19.41 -18.21 -10.43
N LEU A 332 -18.74 -18.37 -9.28
CA LEU A 332 -18.89 -19.55 -8.42
C LEU A 332 -20.22 -19.59 -7.66
N THR A 333 -20.86 -18.43 -7.45
CA THR A 333 -22.14 -18.30 -6.75
C THR A 333 -23.27 -18.25 -7.78
N THR A 334 -23.99 -19.35 -7.97
CA THR A 334 -25.09 -19.41 -8.96
C THR A 334 -26.48 -19.12 -8.36
N LYS A 335 -26.56 -18.93 -7.05
CA LYS A 335 -27.81 -18.78 -6.30
C LYS A 335 -27.84 -17.47 -5.53
N TYR A 336 -29.01 -16.84 -5.46
CA TYR A 336 -29.30 -15.84 -4.45
C TYR A 336 -29.31 -16.48 -3.06
N ARG A 337 -28.59 -15.90 -2.11
CA ARG A 337 -28.44 -16.44 -0.76
C ARG A 337 -28.61 -15.34 0.27
N VAL A 338 -29.55 -15.53 1.19
CA VAL A 338 -29.71 -14.67 2.36
C VAL A 338 -29.03 -15.33 3.55
N TYR A 339 -27.89 -14.77 3.96
CA TYR A 339 -27.08 -15.35 5.03
C TYR A 339 -27.38 -14.71 6.37
N GLU A 340 -27.71 -15.56 7.33
CA GLU A 340 -27.73 -15.25 8.75
C GLU A 340 -26.31 -15.40 9.33
N ILE A 341 -25.82 -14.36 10.00
CA ILE A 341 -24.50 -14.38 10.63
C ILE A 341 -24.62 -15.08 11.98
N ARG A 342 -24.14 -16.32 12.03
CA ARG A 342 -24.14 -17.15 13.25
C ARG A 342 -22.75 -17.19 13.89
N GLY A 343 -22.64 -16.68 15.12
CA GLY A 343 -21.45 -16.79 15.97
C GLY A 343 -21.67 -16.12 17.34
N GLY A 344 -21.56 -16.87 18.43
CA GLY A 344 -21.80 -16.38 19.80
C GLY A 344 -23.22 -16.63 20.34
N HIS A 345 -23.62 -15.88 21.38
CA HIS A 345 -24.93 -16.02 22.07
C HIS A 345 -26.09 -15.26 21.39
N GLN A 346 -25.84 -14.35 20.45
CA GLN A 346 -26.88 -13.55 19.78
C GLN A 346 -26.63 -13.41 18.27
N THR A 347 -27.70 -13.52 17.49
CA THR A 347 -27.72 -13.25 16.05
C THR A 347 -28.01 -11.76 15.85
N PRO A 348 -27.20 -11.02 15.08
CA PRO A 348 -27.45 -9.60 14.83
C PRO A 348 -28.69 -9.40 13.95
N ALA A 349 -29.39 -8.27 14.11
CA ALA A 349 -30.59 -7.94 13.34
C ALA A 349 -30.29 -7.47 11.89
N PHE A 350 -29.29 -8.05 11.22
CA PHE A 350 -29.04 -7.85 9.79
C PHE A 350 -28.61 -9.14 9.09
N ARG A 351 -28.84 -9.20 7.77
CA ARG A 351 -28.56 -10.34 6.89
C ARG A 351 -27.74 -9.87 5.70
N LEU A 352 -26.75 -10.67 5.30
CA LEU A 352 -25.98 -10.41 4.08
C LEU A 352 -26.58 -11.20 2.93
N CYS A 353 -26.96 -10.50 1.88
CA CYS A 353 -27.59 -11.06 0.69
C CYS A 353 -26.54 -11.15 -0.42
N ASP A 354 -26.06 -12.35 -0.74
CA ASP A 354 -25.06 -12.57 -1.80
C ASP A 354 -25.74 -12.89 -3.13
N THR A 355 -25.15 -12.38 -4.21
CA THR A 355 -25.64 -12.54 -5.58
C THR A 355 -24.58 -13.14 -6.48
N MET A 356 -25.03 -13.66 -7.62
CA MET A 356 -24.13 -14.06 -8.70
C MET A 356 -23.32 -12.85 -9.19
N GLY A 357 -22.06 -13.08 -9.53
CA GLY A 357 -21.19 -12.03 -10.06
C GLY A 357 -21.71 -11.47 -11.39
N LEU A 358 -21.52 -10.17 -11.58
CA LEU A 358 -21.81 -9.53 -12.86
C LEU A 358 -20.70 -9.85 -13.87
N GLU A 359 -21.11 -10.23 -15.07
CA GLU A 359 -20.26 -10.44 -16.25
C GLU A 359 -20.81 -9.57 -17.41
N GLU A 360 -20.11 -9.51 -18.55
CA GLU A 360 -20.53 -8.66 -19.68
C GLU A 360 -21.85 -9.15 -20.29
N ASP A 361 -21.85 -10.39 -20.76
CA ASP A 361 -22.96 -10.98 -21.52
C ASP A 361 -23.73 -12.05 -20.72
N GLN A 362 -23.29 -12.32 -19.49
CA GLN A 362 -23.93 -13.21 -18.52
C GLN A 362 -24.07 -12.50 -17.16
N GLY A 363 -24.78 -13.09 -16.19
CA GLY A 363 -25.00 -12.49 -14.87
C GLY A 363 -26.43 -11.97 -14.64
N LEU A 364 -26.64 -11.26 -13.53
CA LEU A 364 -27.89 -10.55 -13.27
C LEU A 364 -28.06 -9.40 -14.29
N ASP A 365 -29.25 -9.31 -14.86
CA ASP A 365 -29.67 -8.14 -15.61
C ASP A 365 -30.39 -7.13 -14.70
N VAL A 366 -30.37 -5.86 -15.11
CA VAL A 366 -31.01 -4.74 -14.42
C VAL A 366 -32.50 -5.01 -14.15
N GLY A 367 -33.24 -5.63 -15.09
CA GLY A 367 -34.65 -5.97 -14.86
C GLY A 367 -34.87 -7.00 -13.75
N ASP A 368 -33.98 -7.99 -13.63
CA ASP A 368 -34.05 -9.00 -12.57
C ASP A 368 -33.64 -8.40 -11.21
N MET A 369 -32.76 -7.39 -11.22
CA MET A 369 -32.37 -6.66 -10.02
C MET A 369 -33.55 -5.89 -9.40
N ALA A 370 -34.48 -5.36 -10.20
CA ALA A 370 -35.67 -4.70 -9.69
C ALA A 370 -36.49 -5.65 -8.80
N TYR A 371 -36.80 -6.86 -9.30
CA TYR A 371 -37.49 -7.88 -8.51
C TYR A 371 -36.73 -8.28 -7.25
N LEU A 372 -35.41 -8.29 -7.32
CA LEU A 372 -34.56 -8.59 -6.16
C LEU A 372 -34.65 -7.51 -5.08
N LEU A 373 -34.57 -6.23 -5.48
CA LEU A 373 -34.67 -5.09 -4.55
C LEU A 373 -36.05 -5.05 -3.87
N ASP A 374 -37.10 -5.32 -4.64
CA ASP A 374 -38.49 -5.32 -4.17
C ASP A 374 -38.83 -6.53 -3.27
N GLY A 375 -37.92 -7.49 -3.10
CA GLY A 375 -38.16 -8.67 -2.25
C GLY A 375 -38.95 -9.80 -2.92
N HIS A 376 -39.16 -9.73 -4.24
CA HIS A 376 -39.88 -10.76 -4.99
C HIS A 376 -39.08 -12.08 -5.16
N VAL A 377 -37.77 -12.04 -4.93
CA VAL A 377 -36.87 -13.18 -5.13
C VAL A 377 -36.61 -13.89 -3.80
N PRO A 378 -37.03 -15.16 -3.64
CA PRO A 378 -36.86 -15.91 -2.39
C PRO A 378 -35.41 -16.36 -2.17
N ASP A 379 -35.04 -16.66 -0.92
CA ASP A 379 -33.76 -17.29 -0.64
C ASP A 379 -33.59 -18.62 -1.43
N HIS A 380 -32.35 -18.89 -1.85
CA HIS A 380 -31.95 -20.03 -2.67
C HIS A 380 -32.46 -19.99 -4.12
N PHE A 381 -32.99 -18.86 -4.58
CA PHE A 381 -33.36 -18.69 -5.98
C PHE A 381 -32.15 -18.90 -6.90
N GLN A 382 -32.30 -19.79 -7.88
CA GLN A 382 -31.27 -20.11 -8.86
C GLN A 382 -31.43 -19.18 -10.05
N PHE A 383 -30.42 -18.33 -10.29
CA PHE A 383 -30.41 -17.49 -11.48
C PHE A 383 -30.14 -18.35 -12.72
N ASN A 384 -30.94 -18.14 -13.77
CA ASN A 384 -30.73 -18.74 -15.06
C ASN A 384 -30.36 -17.63 -16.06
N PRO A 385 -29.12 -17.56 -16.56
CA PRO A 385 -28.71 -16.54 -17.53
C PRO A 385 -29.56 -16.50 -18.80
N ALA A 386 -30.21 -17.62 -19.15
CA ALA A 386 -31.04 -17.74 -20.34
C ALA A 386 -32.52 -17.37 -20.13
N VAL A 387 -32.99 -17.22 -18.88
CA VAL A 387 -34.41 -17.02 -18.57
C VAL A 387 -34.59 -15.92 -17.53
N ARG A 388 -35.30 -14.85 -17.90
CA ARG A 388 -35.62 -13.73 -16.99
C ARG A 388 -36.56 -14.13 -15.86
N ILE A 389 -36.47 -13.41 -14.75
CA ILE A 389 -37.42 -13.55 -13.65
C ILE A 389 -38.77 -13.01 -14.11
N THR A 390 -39.82 -13.79 -13.89
CA THR A 390 -41.20 -13.40 -14.17
C THR A 390 -42.07 -13.72 -12.96
N ARG A 391 -43.29 -13.15 -12.91
CA ARG A 391 -44.29 -13.50 -11.88
C ARG A 391 -44.70 -14.98 -11.88
N LYS A 392 -44.32 -15.75 -12.91
CA LYS A 392 -44.57 -17.21 -13.02
C LYS A 392 -43.36 -18.05 -12.60
N SER A 393 -42.22 -17.42 -12.31
CA SER A 393 -41.03 -18.12 -11.86
C SER A 393 -41.31 -18.86 -10.56
N LEU A 394 -40.76 -20.07 -10.44
CA LEU A 394 -40.95 -20.92 -9.26
C LEU A 394 -40.44 -20.21 -8.00
N GLY A 395 -41.29 -20.10 -6.99
CA GLY A 395 -40.97 -19.45 -5.71
C GLY A 395 -41.07 -17.92 -5.71
N PHE A 396 -41.45 -17.28 -6.82
CA PHE A 396 -41.64 -15.82 -6.88
C PHE A 396 -42.63 -15.34 -5.81
N VAL A 397 -42.20 -14.42 -4.96
CA VAL A 397 -43.04 -13.83 -3.91
C VAL A 397 -43.94 -12.79 -4.57
N LYS A 398 -45.27 -12.99 -4.57
CA LYS A 398 -46.19 -12.13 -5.32
C LYS A 398 -46.37 -10.74 -4.72
N ASP A 399 -46.41 -10.68 -3.39
CA ASP A 399 -46.69 -9.48 -2.61
C ASP A 399 -45.69 -9.41 -1.44
N PRO A 400 -44.46 -8.96 -1.70
CA PRO A 400 -43.41 -8.89 -0.69
C PRO A 400 -43.70 -7.75 0.30
N GLY A 401 -43.49 -8.02 1.59
CA GLY A 401 -43.54 -6.99 2.61
C GLY A 401 -42.19 -6.28 2.78
N LEU A 402 -42.14 -5.26 3.64
CA LEU A 402 -40.89 -4.56 3.96
C LEU A 402 -39.81 -5.53 4.50
N ALA A 403 -40.20 -6.57 5.24
CA ALA A 403 -39.29 -7.61 5.73
C ALA A 403 -38.61 -8.45 4.61
N ASP A 404 -39.18 -8.42 3.40
CA ASP A 404 -38.66 -9.13 2.22
C ASP A 404 -37.78 -8.26 1.32
N ALA A 405 -37.96 -6.95 1.37
CA ALA A 405 -37.22 -5.98 0.57
C ALA A 405 -35.73 -5.91 0.96
N ILE A 406 -34.93 -5.36 0.04
CA ILE A 406 -33.55 -4.97 0.32
C ILE A 406 -33.54 -3.60 0.98
N HIS A 407 -32.75 -3.45 2.05
CA HIS A 407 -32.73 -2.25 2.88
C HIS A 407 -31.47 -1.41 2.66
N CYS A 408 -30.43 -1.99 2.08
CA CYS A 408 -29.22 -1.28 1.65
C CYS A 408 -28.53 -2.08 0.54
N VAL A 409 -28.00 -1.38 -0.47
CA VAL A 409 -27.19 -1.98 -1.54
C VAL A 409 -25.72 -1.66 -1.31
N ALA A 410 -24.87 -2.69 -1.31
CA ALA A 410 -23.42 -2.58 -1.26
C ALA A 410 -22.82 -3.01 -2.61
N LEU A 411 -22.35 -2.02 -3.38
CA LEU A 411 -21.58 -2.25 -4.60
C LEU A 411 -20.16 -2.66 -4.21
N VAL A 412 -19.82 -3.93 -4.42
CA VAL A 412 -18.50 -4.48 -4.12
C VAL A 412 -17.57 -4.25 -5.30
N ILE A 413 -16.55 -3.43 -5.09
CA ILE A 413 -15.60 -3.00 -6.14
C ILE A 413 -14.18 -3.36 -5.72
N ASP A 414 -13.46 -4.03 -6.62
CA ASP A 414 -12.03 -4.30 -6.45
C ASP A 414 -11.21 -3.05 -6.73
N GLY A 415 -10.56 -2.51 -5.69
CA GLY A 415 -9.76 -1.28 -5.81
C GLY A 415 -8.52 -1.42 -6.69
N SER A 416 -7.99 -2.64 -6.84
CA SER A 416 -6.80 -2.95 -7.63
C SER A 416 -7.11 -3.04 -9.13
N THR A 417 -8.30 -3.50 -9.49
CA THR A 417 -8.69 -3.72 -10.90
C THR A 417 -9.78 -2.79 -11.40
N TYR A 418 -10.33 -1.90 -10.56
CA TYR A 418 -11.40 -0.96 -10.94
C TYR A 418 -11.17 -0.23 -12.28
N LYS A 419 -9.94 0.23 -12.56
CA LYS A 419 -9.63 0.98 -13.80
C LYS A 419 -9.75 0.15 -15.08
N VAL A 420 -9.68 -1.18 -14.98
CA VAL A 420 -9.81 -2.11 -16.10
C VAL A 420 -11.17 -2.82 -16.12
N MET A 421 -12.11 -2.39 -15.28
CA MET A 421 -13.50 -2.85 -15.31
C MET A 421 -14.12 -2.53 -16.67
N SER A 422 -14.84 -3.50 -17.25
CA SER A 422 -15.48 -3.28 -18.54
C SER A 422 -16.64 -2.27 -18.45
N PRO A 423 -16.87 -1.45 -19.49
CA PRO A 423 -17.96 -0.49 -19.51
C PRO A 423 -19.33 -1.14 -19.27
N LYS A 424 -19.60 -2.31 -19.88
CA LYS A 424 -20.87 -3.04 -19.70
C LYS A 424 -21.14 -3.41 -18.23
N VAL A 425 -20.11 -3.87 -17.50
CA VAL A 425 -20.27 -4.22 -16.07
C VAL A 425 -20.48 -2.96 -15.24
N LYS A 426 -19.76 -1.87 -15.56
CA LYS A 426 -19.96 -0.57 -14.92
C LYS A 426 -21.38 -0.05 -15.14
N ASP A 427 -21.91 -0.17 -16.35
CA ASP A 427 -23.27 0.25 -16.70
C ASP A 427 -24.33 -0.56 -15.95
N LYS A 428 -24.13 -1.87 -15.76
CA LYS A 428 -25.00 -2.70 -14.91
C LYS A 428 -25.00 -2.23 -13.45
N LEU A 429 -23.82 -1.91 -12.90
CA LEU A 429 -23.71 -1.39 -11.53
C LEU A 429 -24.36 -0.01 -11.38
N LEU A 430 -24.21 0.86 -12.38
CA LEU A 430 -24.88 2.17 -12.42
C LEU A 430 -26.39 2.01 -12.55
N GLY A 431 -26.87 1.07 -13.38
CA GLY A 431 -28.29 0.75 -13.51
C GLY A 431 -28.89 0.23 -12.20
N LEU A 432 -28.17 -0.63 -11.47
CA LEU A 432 -28.57 -1.06 -10.13
C LEU A 432 -28.66 0.12 -9.16
N ARG A 433 -27.65 0.99 -9.17
CA ARG A 433 -27.66 2.20 -8.34
C ARG A 433 -28.89 3.05 -8.64
N THR A 434 -29.21 3.27 -9.91
CA THR A 434 -30.41 4.03 -10.31
C THR A 434 -31.67 3.36 -9.78
N LEU A 435 -31.84 2.05 -9.95
CA LEU A 435 -33.00 1.32 -9.44
C LEU A 435 -33.14 1.39 -7.90
N ALA A 436 -32.02 1.38 -7.18
CA ALA A 436 -32.00 1.51 -5.73
C ALA A 436 -32.40 2.94 -5.31
N LEU A 437 -31.86 3.97 -5.97
CA LEU A 437 -32.20 5.36 -5.70
C LEU A 437 -33.68 5.67 -6.00
N ASP A 438 -34.24 5.10 -7.08
CA ASP A 438 -35.67 5.23 -7.41
C ASP A 438 -36.60 4.60 -6.34
N ARG A 439 -36.04 3.80 -5.42
CA ARG A 439 -36.73 3.15 -4.29
C ARG A 439 -36.34 3.74 -2.93
N ASP A 440 -35.55 4.81 -2.94
CA ASP A 440 -34.92 5.41 -1.76
C ASP A 440 -33.96 4.47 -1.01
N ILE A 441 -33.57 3.35 -1.61
CA ILE A 441 -32.67 2.38 -0.97
C ILE A 441 -31.25 2.96 -0.96
N PRO A 442 -30.61 3.08 0.22
CA PRO A 442 -29.27 3.63 0.31
C PRO A 442 -28.25 2.73 -0.39
N VAL A 443 -27.32 3.38 -1.10
CA VAL A 443 -26.25 2.71 -1.84
C VAL A 443 -24.88 3.05 -1.24
N HIS A 444 -24.16 2.01 -0.81
CA HIS A 444 -22.78 2.06 -0.37
C HIS A 444 -21.87 1.36 -1.37
N VAL A 445 -20.58 1.70 -1.34
CA VAL A 445 -19.53 0.96 -2.03
C VAL A 445 -18.65 0.27 -1.00
N VAL A 446 -18.44 -1.03 -1.16
CA VAL A 446 -17.43 -1.79 -0.42
C VAL A 446 -16.21 -1.93 -1.32
N LEU A 447 -15.20 -1.10 -1.07
CA LEU A 447 -13.96 -1.06 -1.83
C LEU A 447 -12.99 -2.10 -1.27
N THR A 448 -12.89 -3.24 -1.93
CA THR A 448 -12.06 -4.38 -1.51
C THR A 448 -10.63 -4.28 -2.04
N LYS A 449 -9.75 -5.14 -1.51
CA LYS A 449 -8.34 -5.29 -1.94
C LYS A 449 -7.52 -4.00 -1.82
N VAL A 450 -7.81 -3.20 -0.80
CA VAL A 450 -7.08 -1.94 -0.52
C VAL A 450 -5.60 -2.17 -0.19
N ASP A 451 -5.28 -3.35 0.33
CA ASP A 451 -3.93 -3.88 0.54
C ASP A 451 -3.15 -4.03 -0.79
N LYS A 452 -3.83 -4.40 -1.89
CA LYS A 452 -3.21 -4.46 -3.22
C LYS A 452 -3.08 -3.07 -3.86
N VAL A 453 -3.86 -2.09 -3.40
CA VAL A 453 -3.80 -0.70 -3.87
C VAL A 453 -2.68 0.08 -3.17
N CYS A 454 -2.43 -0.18 -1.89
CA CYS A 454 -1.47 0.56 -1.07
C CYS A 454 -0.65 -0.40 -0.19
N LYS A 455 0.67 -0.45 -0.43
CA LYS A 455 1.59 -1.32 0.33
C LYS A 455 1.57 -1.03 1.83
N ASP A 456 1.50 0.24 2.22
CA ASP A 456 1.43 0.62 3.64
C ASP A 456 0.18 0.03 4.33
N VAL A 457 -0.94 -0.06 3.61
CA VAL A 457 -2.18 -0.69 4.12
C VAL A 457 -2.08 -2.21 4.15
N ALA A 458 -1.28 -2.81 3.26
CA ALA A 458 -0.99 -4.24 3.29
C ALA A 458 -0.19 -4.63 4.55
N GLU A 459 0.81 -3.80 4.91
CA GLU A 459 1.64 -3.97 6.09
C GLU A 459 0.90 -3.61 7.39
N ASP A 460 0.15 -2.50 7.37
CA ASP A 460 -0.63 -2.03 8.51
C ASP A 460 -1.99 -1.45 8.10
N PRO A 461 -3.08 -2.23 8.23
CA PRO A 461 -4.42 -1.76 7.86
C PRO A 461 -4.88 -0.50 8.61
N SER A 462 -4.25 -0.16 9.75
CA SER A 462 -4.60 1.03 10.54
C SER A 462 -4.38 2.36 9.80
N VAL A 463 -3.50 2.37 8.78
CA VAL A 463 -3.13 3.59 8.04
C VAL A 463 -4.11 3.93 6.92
N VAL A 464 -5.15 3.11 6.70
CA VAL A 464 -6.13 3.26 5.61
C VAL A 464 -6.72 4.68 5.49
N PHE A 465 -7.13 5.29 6.61
CA PHE A 465 -7.71 6.64 6.63
C PHE A 465 -6.67 7.77 6.60
N HIS A 466 -5.39 7.44 6.52
CA HIS A 466 -4.29 8.38 6.36
C HIS A 466 -3.59 8.24 4.99
N SER A 467 -3.83 7.13 4.28
CA SER A 467 -3.25 6.89 2.96
C SER A 467 -3.89 7.77 1.90
N ARG A 468 -3.08 8.70 1.34
CA ARG A 468 -3.49 9.56 0.20
C ARG A 468 -3.77 8.75 -1.07
N VAL A 469 -3.16 7.58 -1.21
CA VAL A 469 -3.44 6.65 -2.31
C VAL A 469 -4.87 6.12 -2.20
N ILE A 470 -5.28 5.73 -0.98
CA ILE A 470 -6.66 5.29 -0.72
C ILE A 470 -7.63 6.45 -0.84
N GLU A 471 -7.31 7.64 -0.31
CA GLU A 471 -8.15 8.83 -0.47
C GLU A 471 -8.46 9.13 -1.94
N LYS A 472 -7.43 9.15 -2.79
CA LYS A 472 -7.59 9.38 -4.22
C LYS A 472 -8.45 8.30 -4.86
N LYS A 473 -8.22 7.03 -4.51
CA LYS A 473 -9.02 5.92 -5.03
C LYS A 473 -10.50 6.03 -4.62
N VAL A 474 -10.76 6.42 -3.38
CA VAL A 474 -12.10 6.65 -2.86
C VAL A 474 -12.78 7.80 -3.64
N LYS A 475 -12.09 8.91 -3.87
CA LYS A 475 -12.60 10.03 -4.69
C LYS A 475 -12.89 9.61 -6.12
N ASP A 476 -11.96 8.91 -6.78
CA ASP A 476 -12.16 8.41 -8.15
C ASP A 476 -13.44 7.55 -8.26
N ILE A 477 -13.70 6.69 -7.27
CA ILE A 477 -14.90 5.84 -7.23
C ILE A 477 -16.15 6.64 -6.86
N SER A 478 -16.03 7.57 -5.91
CA SER A 478 -17.10 8.49 -5.52
C SER A 478 -17.64 9.23 -6.74
N ASP A 479 -16.75 9.82 -7.53
CA ASP A 479 -17.09 10.58 -8.74
C ASP A 479 -17.67 9.67 -9.82
N ALA A 480 -17.04 8.51 -10.07
CA ALA A 480 -17.43 7.64 -11.16
C ALA A 480 -18.77 6.92 -10.95
N PHE A 481 -19.19 6.71 -9.71
CA PHE A 481 -20.49 6.13 -9.37
C PHE A 481 -21.49 7.18 -8.89
N GLY A 482 -21.11 8.45 -8.74
CA GLY A 482 -21.99 9.49 -8.19
C GLY A 482 -22.43 9.21 -6.74
N ILE A 483 -21.59 8.55 -5.96
CA ILE A 483 -21.86 8.19 -4.57
C ILE A 483 -21.04 9.11 -3.67
N GLN A 484 -21.58 9.54 -2.53
CA GLN A 484 -20.83 10.38 -1.59
C GLN A 484 -19.62 9.64 -1.03
N SER A 485 -18.50 10.35 -0.83
CA SER A 485 -17.24 9.73 -0.38
C SER A 485 -17.33 9.06 0.99
N ASN A 486 -18.27 9.46 1.87
CA ASN A 486 -18.53 8.79 3.15
C ASN A 486 -19.20 7.42 2.99
N HIS A 487 -19.90 7.15 1.88
CA HIS A 487 -20.53 5.86 1.56
C HIS A 487 -19.58 4.89 0.83
N VAL A 488 -18.32 5.28 0.59
CA VAL A 488 -17.29 4.39 0.03
C VAL A 488 -16.44 3.83 1.17
N GLN A 489 -16.64 2.56 1.52
CA GLN A 489 -15.96 1.89 2.63
C GLN A 489 -14.74 1.08 2.14
N PRO A 490 -13.50 1.55 2.38
CA PRO A 490 -12.31 0.75 2.10
C PRO A 490 -12.20 -0.41 3.09
N VAL A 491 -12.12 -1.63 2.58
CA VAL A 491 -11.99 -2.85 3.39
C VAL A 491 -10.87 -3.75 2.89
N LYS A 492 -10.21 -4.41 3.84
CA LYS A 492 -9.32 -5.55 3.59
C LYS A 492 -10.06 -6.83 3.98
N ASN A 493 -10.01 -7.84 3.12
CA ASN A 493 -10.59 -9.15 3.41
C ASN A 493 -9.49 -10.10 3.89
N TYR A 494 -9.83 -11.08 4.72
CA TYR A 494 -8.92 -12.21 4.98
C TYR A 494 -8.77 -13.06 3.71
N GLU A 495 -7.55 -13.22 3.22
CA GLU A 495 -7.24 -14.01 2.01
C GLU A 495 -6.19 -15.09 2.31
N SER A 496 -5.01 -14.69 2.78
CA SER A 496 -3.88 -15.60 3.07
C SER A 496 -3.63 -15.78 4.56
N GLU A 497 -4.23 -14.93 5.41
CA GLU A 497 -3.99 -14.93 6.84
C GLU A 497 -4.62 -16.13 7.54
N THR A 498 -3.91 -16.68 8.53
CA THR A 498 -4.37 -17.82 9.35
C THR A 498 -4.88 -17.38 10.73
N SER A 499 -4.60 -16.14 11.13
CA SER A 499 -4.99 -15.53 12.40
C SER A 499 -5.79 -14.25 12.18
N ILE A 500 -6.68 -13.95 13.13
CA ILE A 500 -7.44 -12.69 13.11
C ILE A 500 -6.51 -11.52 13.42
N ASP A 501 -6.73 -10.42 12.72
CA ASP A 501 -6.12 -9.13 12.96
C ASP A 501 -7.21 -8.12 13.38
N PRO A 502 -7.15 -7.55 14.59
CA PRO A 502 -8.15 -6.59 15.06
C PRO A 502 -8.32 -5.38 14.13
N ARG A 503 -7.29 -5.02 13.35
CA ARG A 503 -7.34 -3.90 12.42
C ARG A 503 -8.23 -4.20 11.21
N VAL A 504 -8.17 -5.44 10.71
CA VAL A 504 -9.03 -5.92 9.62
C VAL A 504 -10.47 -6.06 10.11
N ASP A 505 -10.65 -6.56 11.33
CA ASP A 505 -11.96 -6.64 11.98
C ASP A 505 -12.59 -5.24 12.11
N ILE A 506 -11.85 -4.24 12.61
CA ILE A 506 -12.33 -2.85 12.77
C ILE A 506 -12.80 -2.27 11.43
N LEU A 507 -12.05 -2.47 10.34
CA LEU A 507 -12.47 -2.02 9.01
C LEU A 507 -13.79 -2.65 8.57
N THR A 508 -13.91 -3.96 8.77
CA THR A 508 -15.11 -4.73 8.40
C THR A 508 -16.32 -4.31 9.22
N LEU A 509 -16.16 -4.19 10.54
CA LEU A 509 -17.20 -3.76 11.46
C LEU A 509 -17.63 -2.32 11.18
N ASN A 510 -16.69 -1.42 10.90
CA ASN A 510 -17.03 -0.04 10.55
C ASN A 510 -17.81 0.04 9.23
N ALA A 511 -17.45 -0.76 8.21
CA ALA A 511 -18.22 -0.82 6.96
C ALA A 511 -19.65 -1.33 7.20
N LEU A 512 -19.81 -2.38 8.01
CA LEU A 512 -21.13 -2.88 8.39
C LEU A 512 -21.94 -1.84 9.15
N ARG A 513 -21.34 -1.16 10.14
CA ARG A 513 -21.98 -0.10 10.93
C ARG A 513 -22.57 1.00 10.06
N GLN A 514 -21.82 1.44 9.04
CA GLN A 514 -22.32 2.45 8.10
C GLN A 514 -23.49 1.94 7.25
N MET A 515 -23.43 0.69 6.79
CA MET A 515 -24.51 0.09 5.99
C MET A 515 -25.76 -0.20 6.83
N THR A 516 -25.61 -0.67 8.07
CA THR A 516 -26.75 -0.94 8.97
C THR A 516 -27.41 0.34 9.42
N GLY A 517 -26.64 1.40 9.71
CA GLY A 517 -27.20 2.73 10.02
C GLY A 517 -28.04 3.28 8.87
N SER A 518 -27.52 3.25 7.63
CA SER A 518 -28.33 3.67 6.48
C SER A 518 -29.57 2.79 6.25
N ALA A 519 -29.47 1.47 6.51
CA ALA A 519 -30.61 0.58 6.41
C ALA A 519 -31.68 0.87 7.48
N GLU A 520 -31.27 1.31 8.67
CA GLU A 520 -32.16 1.75 9.75
C GLU A 520 -32.93 3.01 9.33
N ASP A 521 -32.21 4.04 8.88
CA ASP A 521 -32.80 5.29 8.39
C ASP A 521 -33.82 5.03 7.26
N TYR A 522 -33.52 4.09 6.37
CA TYR A 522 -34.42 3.69 5.29
C TYR A 522 -35.70 3.01 5.81
N ILE A 523 -35.57 2.11 6.79
CA ILE A 523 -36.73 1.41 7.38
C ILE A 523 -37.62 2.41 8.11
N GLU A 524 -37.03 3.35 8.85
CA GLU A 524 -37.75 4.42 9.55
C GLU A 524 -38.49 5.32 8.55
N PHE A 525 -37.81 5.76 7.50
CA PHE A 525 -38.45 6.55 6.43
C PHE A 525 -39.65 5.83 5.80
N LYS A 526 -39.53 4.52 5.52
CA LYS A 526 -40.66 3.76 4.96
C LYS A 526 -41.81 3.54 5.94
N LEU A 527 -41.54 3.52 7.24
CA LEU A 527 -42.60 3.50 8.24
C LEU A 527 -43.41 4.81 8.22
N ASP A 528 -42.74 5.95 8.19
CA ASP A 528 -43.39 7.27 8.18
C ASP A 528 -44.27 7.44 6.93
N ASP A 529 -43.77 7.05 5.75
CA ASP A 529 -44.52 7.04 4.48
C ASP A 529 -45.82 6.18 4.57
N MET A 530 -45.73 5.01 5.22
CA MET A 530 -46.87 4.12 5.42
C MET A 530 -47.91 4.72 6.38
N GLU A 531 -47.48 5.36 7.47
CA GLU A 531 -48.38 6.03 8.42
C GLU A 531 -49.10 7.24 7.80
N GLU A 532 -48.40 8.02 6.97
CA GLU A 532 -49.00 9.15 6.26
C GLU A 532 -50.07 8.70 5.25
N THR A 533 -49.79 7.65 4.47
CA THR A 533 -50.74 7.11 3.50
C THR A 533 -51.98 6.50 4.17
N ASP A 534 -51.83 5.76 5.26
CA ASP A 534 -52.96 5.25 6.05
C ASP A 534 -53.81 6.39 6.65
N THR A 535 -53.16 7.47 7.09
CA THR A 535 -53.84 8.68 7.59
C THR A 535 -54.61 9.41 6.49
N GLN A 536 -54.07 9.46 5.26
CA GLN A 536 -54.78 10.05 4.12
C GLN A 536 -55.96 9.19 3.65
N MET A 537 -55.79 7.86 3.58
CA MET A 537 -56.87 6.94 3.21
C MET A 537 -58.01 6.92 4.22
N SER A 538 -57.71 6.96 5.52
CA SER A 538 -58.72 7.07 6.57
C SER A 538 -59.50 8.39 6.49
N LYS A 539 -58.83 9.52 6.24
CA LYS A 539 -59.49 10.83 6.02
C LYS A 539 -60.40 10.85 4.77
N MET A 540 -60.07 10.10 3.72
CA MET A 540 -60.93 9.96 2.54
C MET A 540 -62.14 9.05 2.79
N ASN A 541 -61.99 7.99 3.58
CA ASN A 541 -63.08 7.06 3.88
C ASN A 541 -64.10 7.63 4.89
N ILE A 542 -63.74 8.62 5.71
CA ILE A 542 -64.67 9.32 6.62
C ILE A 542 -65.56 10.34 5.86
N LYS A 543 -65.25 10.66 4.60
CA LYS A 543 -66.04 11.58 3.75
C LYS A 543 -67.10 10.89 2.87
N LYS A 544 -67.36 9.60 3.07
CA LYS A 544 -68.52 8.87 2.51
C LYS A 544 -69.50 8.55 3.63
#